data_AF-A0A060Z0X9-F1
#
_entry.id   AF-A0A060Z0X9-F1
#
_cell.length_a   1.000
_cell.length_b   1.000
_cell.length_c   1.000
_cell.angle_alpha   90.00
_cell.angle_beta   90.00
_cell.angle_gamma   90.00
#
_symmetry.space_group_name_H-M   'P 1'
#
loop_
_entity.id
_entity.type
_entity.pdbx_description
1 polymer ?
#
loop_
_entity_poly.entity_id
_entity_poly.type
_entity_poly.pdbx_seq_one_letter_code
_entity_poly.pdbx_strand_id
1 'polypeptide(L)'
;MHLSSISSLNTGLVVLCLSTCVVSDRYKGESVVKGSPEKVWECLKPVPNGLRVKWDNNVKKFELVEQVTENVTVCRTVTPSAAMGIIAPRDFVDVILVKQYEDGTITSNG
;
A
#
# COMPACT_ATOMS: atom_id res chain seq x y z
N MET A 1 1.52 23.60 10.83
CA MET A 1 1.82 22.30 10.20
C MET A 1 2.74 21.55 11.14
N HIS A 2 2.23 20.56 11.88
CA HIS A 2 3.05 19.79 12.82
C HIS A 2 3.39 18.45 12.15
N LEU A 3 4.66 18.26 11.79
CA LEU A 3 5.17 17.01 11.25
C LEU A 3 5.66 16.18 12.44
N SER A 4 4.94 15.12 12.77
CA SER A 4 5.42 14.11 13.72
C SER A 4 6.12 13.01 12.93
N SER A 5 7.41 12.77 13.23
CA SER A 5 8.16 11.64 12.69
C SER A 5 8.15 10.51 13.72
N ILE A 6 7.83 9.30 13.26
CA ILE A 6 8.01 8.08 14.05
C ILE A 6 9.09 7.29 13.32
N SER A 7 10.32 7.36 13.83
CA SER A 7 11.44 6.56 13.36
C SER A 7 11.51 5.25 14.14
N SER A 8 11.30 4.12 13.47
CA SER A 8 11.69 2.82 14.00
C SER A 8 13.21 2.70 13.81
N LEU A 9 13.96 2.94 14.89
CA LEU A 9 15.43 3.04 14.91
C LEU A 9 16.20 1.82 14.36
N ASN A 10 15.53 0.69 14.05
CA ASN A 10 16.19 -0.57 13.67
C ASN A 10 15.94 -1.06 12.23
N THR A 11 15.19 -0.34 11.38
CA THR A 11 14.80 -0.87 10.03
C THR A 11 15.07 0.07 8.85
N GLY A 12 15.47 1.32 9.08
CA GLY A 12 15.65 2.31 7.99
C GLY A 12 14.34 2.79 7.35
N LEU A 13 13.19 2.44 7.93
CA LEU A 13 11.88 2.96 7.55
C LEU A 13 11.59 4.26 8.31
N VAL A 14 11.26 5.32 7.56
CA VAL A 14 10.78 6.60 8.10
C VAL A 14 9.28 6.71 7.81
N VAL A 15 8.48 6.99 8.84
CA VAL A 15 7.05 7.28 8.68
C VAL A 15 6.78 8.72 9.10
N LEU A 16 6.16 9.49 8.20
CA LEU A 16 5.74 10.86 8.40
C LEU A 16 4.22 10.95 8.42
N CYS A 17 3.67 11.71 9.37
CA CYS A 17 2.26 12.04 9.43
C CYS A 17 2.04 13.51 9.03
N LEU A 18 1.23 13.78 8.01
CA LEU A 18 0.82 15.11 7.59
C LEU A 18 -0.62 15.39 8.02
N SER A 19 -0.80 16.18 9.08
CA SER A 19 -2.09 16.67 9.56
C SER A 19 -2.58 17.88 8.75
N THR A 20 -2.82 17.68 7.45
CA THR A 20 -3.23 18.74 6.50
C THR A 20 -4.65 18.58 5.97
N CYS A 21 -5.31 17.44 6.19
CA CYS A 21 -6.69 17.22 5.77
C CYS A 21 -7.65 17.49 6.93
N VAL A 22 -8.73 18.22 6.66
CA VAL A 22 -9.77 18.64 7.63
C VAL A 22 -10.54 17.46 8.24
N VAL A 23 -10.31 16.24 7.75
CA VAL A 23 -11.08 15.02 8.07
C VAL A 23 -10.19 13.87 8.59
N SER A 24 -8.94 13.75 8.16
CA SER A 24 -8.02 12.68 8.59
C SER A 24 -6.56 12.99 8.28
N ASP A 25 -5.63 12.33 8.98
CA ASP A 25 -4.20 12.41 8.70
C ASP A 25 -3.79 11.62 7.45
N ARG A 26 -2.71 12.06 6.77
CA ARG A 26 -2.06 11.31 5.69
C ARG A 26 -0.71 10.78 6.17
N TYR A 27 -0.44 9.51 5.93
CA TYR A 27 0.83 8.87 6.28
C TYR A 27 1.70 8.65 5.03
N LYS A 28 3.00 8.94 5.14
CA LYS A 28 4.02 8.62 4.14
C LYS A 28 5.10 7.73 4.78
N GLY A 29 5.29 6.53 4.25
CA GLY A 29 6.41 5.66 4.58
C GLY A 29 7.50 5.72 3.52
N GLU A 30 8.76 5.79 3.91
CA GLU A 30 9.92 5.80 3.00
C GLU A 30 11.03 4.89 3.54
N SER A 31 11.55 4.01 2.69
CA SER A 31 12.66 3.11 3.03
C SER A 31 13.44 2.68 1.79
N VAL A 32 14.68 2.25 1.99
CA VAL A 32 15.50 1.60 0.96
C VAL A 32 15.38 0.09 1.09
N VAL A 33 14.86 -0.56 0.05
CA VAL A 33 14.74 -2.03 -0.01
C VAL A 33 15.88 -2.60 -0.85
N LYS A 34 16.55 -3.64 -0.35
CA LYS A 34 17.60 -4.34 -1.11
C LYS A 34 16.96 -5.19 -2.22
N GLY A 35 16.93 -4.66 -3.44
CA GLY A 35 16.40 -5.35 -4.62
C GLY A 35 16.35 -4.42 -5.82
N SER A 36 16.18 -4.97 -7.02
CA SER A 36 15.87 -4.15 -8.19
C SER A 36 14.42 -3.65 -8.10
N PRO A 37 14.08 -2.50 -8.69
CA PRO A 37 12.71 -1.97 -8.70
C PRO A 37 11.67 -3.02 -9.16
N GLU A 38 12.01 -3.85 -10.14
CA GLU A 38 11.12 -4.89 -10.69
C GLU A 38 10.84 -5.98 -9.66
N LYS A 39 11.87 -6.45 -8.95
CA LYS A 39 11.70 -7.47 -7.88
C LYS A 39 10.87 -6.94 -6.73
N VAL A 40 11.07 -5.68 -6.35
CA VAL A 40 10.25 -5.03 -5.32
C VAL A 40 8.82 -4.86 -5.81
N TRP A 41 8.64 -4.48 -7.08
CA TRP A 41 7.33 -4.30 -7.70
C TRP A 41 6.53 -5.60 -7.76
N GLU A 42 7.13 -6.75 -8.05
CA GLU A 42 6.42 -8.04 -8.02
C GLU A 42 5.80 -8.36 -6.64
N CYS A 43 6.38 -7.84 -5.55
CA CYS A 43 5.83 -7.96 -4.20
C CYS A 43 4.63 -7.02 -3.95
N LEU A 44 4.53 -5.91 -4.67
CA LEU A 44 3.54 -4.85 -4.48
C LEU A 44 2.41 -4.87 -5.51
N LYS A 45 2.65 -5.48 -6.68
CA LYS A 45 1.75 -5.47 -7.83
C LYS A 45 0.31 -5.88 -7.42
N PRO A 46 -0.72 -5.10 -7.79
CA PRO A 46 -2.11 -5.30 -7.36
C PRO A 46 -2.79 -6.41 -8.17
N VAL A 47 -2.31 -7.64 -8.06
CA VAL A 47 -2.85 -8.82 -8.76
C VAL A 47 -3.43 -9.84 -7.79
N PRO A 48 -4.60 -10.43 -8.09
CA PRO A 48 -5.18 -11.52 -7.29
C PRO A 48 -4.20 -12.69 -7.17
N ASN A 49 -4.15 -13.33 -6.00
CA ASN A 49 -3.24 -14.44 -5.70
C ASN A 49 -1.74 -14.12 -5.91
N GLY A 50 -1.39 -12.84 -6.03
CA GLY A 50 -0.03 -12.36 -6.15
C GLY A 50 0.78 -12.53 -4.86
N LEU A 51 2.02 -12.05 -4.90
CA LEU A 51 2.90 -12.09 -3.73
C LEU A 51 2.34 -11.28 -2.56
N ARG A 52 1.57 -10.22 -2.81
CA ARG A 52 1.05 -9.33 -1.76
C ARG A 52 0.26 -10.08 -0.68
N VAL A 53 -0.62 -11.01 -1.08
CA VAL A 53 -1.43 -11.81 -0.13
C VAL A 53 -0.57 -12.82 0.65
N LYS A 54 0.61 -13.19 0.14
CA LYS A 54 1.50 -14.17 0.78
C LYS A 54 2.34 -13.57 1.90
N TRP A 55 2.81 -12.33 1.75
CA TRP A 55 3.73 -11.72 2.70
C TRP A 55 3.11 -10.61 3.56
N ASP A 56 2.06 -9.92 3.08
CA ASP A 56 1.44 -8.84 3.84
C ASP A 56 0.38 -9.39 4.79
N ASN A 57 0.75 -9.50 6.07
CA ASN A 57 -0.17 -9.94 7.12
C ASN A 57 -1.37 -9.00 7.33
N ASN A 58 -1.38 -7.80 6.75
CA ASN A 58 -2.52 -6.89 6.79
C ASN A 58 -3.50 -7.12 5.63
N VAL A 59 -3.20 -8.02 4.69
CA VAL A 59 -4.07 -8.36 3.56
C VAL A 59 -4.52 -9.81 3.71
N LYS A 60 -5.79 -9.99 4.11
CA LYS A 60 -6.41 -11.32 4.23
C LYS A 60 -6.90 -11.83 2.87
N LYS A 61 -7.44 -10.95 2.03
CA LYS A 61 -7.88 -11.26 0.66
C LYS A 61 -7.61 -10.07 -0.24
N PHE A 62 -7.30 -10.37 -1.50
CA PHE A 62 -7.15 -9.39 -2.57
C PHE A 62 -7.81 -9.96 -3.83
N GLU A 63 -8.85 -9.30 -4.31
CA GLU A 63 -9.71 -9.76 -5.38
C GLU A 63 -9.80 -8.68 -6.48
N LEU A 64 -9.71 -9.08 -7.74
CA LEU A 64 -10.01 -8.19 -8.87
C LEU A 64 -11.53 -8.16 -9.04
N VAL A 65 -12.12 -6.97 -8.94
CA VAL A 65 -13.55 -6.76 -9.16
C VAL A 65 -13.82 -6.48 -10.64
N GLU A 66 -13.03 -5.58 -11.22
CA GLU A 66 -13.18 -5.17 -12.61
C GLU A 66 -11.84 -4.74 -13.20
N GLN A 67 -11.60 -5.05 -14.47
CA GLN A 67 -10.50 -4.46 -15.23
C GLN A 67 -11.05 -3.42 -16.20
N VAL A 68 -10.82 -2.14 -15.89
CA VAL A 68 -11.34 -1.01 -16.67
C VAL A 68 -10.47 -0.77 -17.90
N THR A 69 -9.15 -0.80 -17.72
CA THR A 69 -8.16 -0.75 -18.81
C THR A 69 -6.97 -1.66 -18.48
N GLU A 70 -5.97 -1.74 -19.36
CA GLU A 70 -4.72 -2.47 -19.08
C GLU A 70 -4.06 -2.03 -17.77
N ASN A 71 -4.14 -0.74 -17.44
CA ASN A 71 -3.45 -0.13 -16.30
C ASN A 71 -4.37 0.33 -15.17
N VAL A 72 -5.69 0.22 -15.33
CA VAL A 72 -6.69 0.64 -14.34
C VAL A 72 -7.56 -0.54 -13.96
N THR A 73 -7.57 -0.88 -12.67
CA THR A 73 -8.37 -1.97 -12.11
C THR A 73 -9.20 -1.48 -10.93
N VAL A 74 -10.33 -2.15 -10.69
CA VAL A 74 -11.08 -2.04 -9.44
C VAL A 74 -10.78 -3.29 -8.64
N CYS A 75 -10.26 -3.13 -7.43
CA CYS A 75 -9.85 -4.25 -6.58
C CYS A 75 -10.54 -4.16 -5.22
N ARG A 76 -10.83 -5.32 -4.65
CA ARG A 76 -11.34 -5.47 -3.30
C ARG A 76 -10.25 -6.02 -2.39
N THR A 77 -10.00 -5.35 -1.28
CA THR A 77 -9.02 -5.77 -0.26
C THR A 77 -9.71 -5.97 1.08
N VAL A 78 -9.57 -7.17 1.65
CA VAL A 78 -10.05 -7.47 3.00
C VAL A 78 -8.87 -7.48 3.96
N THR A 79 -8.93 -6.68 5.02
CA THR A 79 -7.92 -6.66 6.08
C THR A 79 -8.38 -7.47 7.29
N PRO A 80 -7.47 -8.15 8.03
CA PRO A 80 -7.82 -8.78 9.28
C PRO A 80 -8.04 -7.72 10.38
N SER A 81 -8.39 -8.18 11.58
CA SER A 81 -8.42 -7.30 12.74
C SER A 81 -7.01 -6.81 13.08
N ALA A 82 -6.88 -5.58 13.56
CA ALA A 82 -5.62 -4.96 13.95
C ALA A 82 -5.67 -4.43 15.39
N ALA A 83 -4.51 -4.01 15.91
CA ALA A 83 -4.35 -3.45 17.25
C ALA A 83 -4.99 -4.33 18.34
N MET A 84 -4.58 -5.60 18.41
CA MET A 84 -5.06 -6.57 19.43
C MET A 84 -6.58 -6.74 19.46
N GLY A 85 -7.26 -6.61 18.31
CA GLY A 85 -8.71 -6.77 18.24
C GLY A 85 -9.51 -5.46 18.33
N ILE A 86 -8.86 -4.35 18.65
CA ILE A 86 -9.51 -3.04 18.81
C ILE A 86 -10.07 -2.55 17.47
N ILE A 87 -9.35 -2.79 16.38
CA ILE A 87 -9.78 -2.42 15.03
C ILE A 87 -10.37 -3.67 14.38
N ALA A 88 -11.69 -3.65 14.15
CA ALA A 88 -12.38 -4.71 13.42
C ALA A 88 -11.87 -4.84 11.98
N PRO A 89 -11.97 -6.04 11.36
CA PRO A 89 -11.67 -6.25 9.94
C PRO A 89 -12.34 -5.22 9.04
N ARG A 90 -11.66 -4.80 7.97
CA ARG A 90 -12.17 -3.83 7.00
C ARG A 90 -12.19 -4.41 5.60
N ASP A 91 -13.06 -3.85 4.77
CA ASP A 91 -13.24 -4.19 3.37
C ASP A 91 -13.14 -2.90 2.56
N PHE A 92 -12.17 -2.86 1.65
CA PHE A 92 -11.86 -1.71 0.82
C PHE A 92 -12.13 -2.06 -0.65
N VAL A 93 -12.73 -1.14 -1.38
CA VAL A 93 -12.88 -1.23 -2.84
C VAL A 93 -12.19 -0.02 -3.44
N ASP A 94 -11.05 -0.26 -4.07
CA ASP A 94 -10.16 0.79 -4.55
C ASP A 94 -10.09 0.75 -6.08
N VAL A 95 -10.04 1.92 -6.70
CA VAL A 95 -9.69 2.07 -8.12
C VAL A 95 -8.19 2.29 -8.20
N ILE A 96 -7.47 1.34 -8.76
CA ILE A 96 -6.01 1.31 -8.76
C ILE A 96 -5.48 1.64 -10.15
N LEU A 97 -4.67 2.69 -10.25
CA LEU A 97 -3.89 3.02 -11.45
C LEU A 97 -2.44 2.57 -11.27
N VAL A 98 -1.98 1.67 -12.14
CA VAL A 98 -0.55 1.34 -12.28
C VAL A 98 0.08 2.24 -13.34
N LYS A 99 1.18 2.90 -13.00
CA LYS A 99 1.94 3.75 -13.92
C LYS A 99 3.44 3.56 -13.74
N GLN A 100 4.14 3.41 -14.85
CA GLN A 100 5.60 3.48 -14.93
C GLN A 100 6.03 4.79 -15.56
N TYR A 101 7.05 5.43 -15.00
CA TYR A 101 7.58 6.71 -15.45
C TYR A 101 8.92 6.52 -16.18
N GLU A 102 9.35 7.55 -16.92
CA GLU A 102 10.58 7.53 -17.72
C GLU A 102 11.85 7.30 -16.90
N ASP A 103 11.84 7.71 -15.62
CA ASP A 103 12.93 7.51 -14.66
C ASP A 103 12.97 6.09 -14.06
N GLY A 104 12.05 5.22 -14.48
CA GLY A 104 11.92 3.85 -13.98
C GLY A 104 11.07 3.72 -12.71
N THR A 105 10.54 4.81 -12.16
CA THR A 105 9.61 4.77 -11.01
C THR A 105 8.31 4.05 -11.40
N ILE A 106 7.81 3.18 -10.52
CA ILE A 106 6.53 2.48 -10.68
C ILE A 106 5.61 2.85 -9.52
N THR A 107 4.36 3.21 -9.80
CA THR A 107 3.36 3.58 -8.80
C THR A 107 2.06 2.79 -8.98
N SER A 108 1.43 2.38 -7.89
CA SER A 108 0.03 1.95 -7.81
C SER A 108 -0.74 2.93 -6.93
N ASN A 109 -1.46 3.88 -7.53
CA ASN A 109 -2.26 4.84 -6.79
C ASN A 109 -3.67 4.27 -6.58
N GLY A 110 -4.13 4.24 -5.32
CA GLY A 110 -5.50 3.93 -4.91
C GLY A 110 -6.01 4.98 -3.94
#